data_AF-A0A0A1HXY6-F1
#
_entry.id   AF-A0A0A1HXY6-F1
#
_cell.length_a   1.000
_cell.length_b   1.000
_cell.length_c   1.000
_cell.angle_alpha   90.00
_cell.angle_beta   90.00
_cell.angle_gamma   90.00
#
_symmetry.space_group_name_H-M   'P 1'
#
loop_
_entity.id
_entity.type
_entity.pdbx_description
1 polymer ?
#
loop_
_entity_poly.entity_id
_entity_poly.type
_entity_poly.pdbx_seq_one_letter_code
_entity_poly.pdbx_strand_id
1 'polypeptide(L)' 'MIIKHSDTYVSAYGHNRRLLVREGQQVKVGQTIAEMGSTGTDRVKLHFEIRRQGKPVDPLQFLPRR' A
#
# COMPACT_ATOMS: atom_id res chain seq x y z
N MET A 1 -3.51 0.39 -5.30
CA MET A 1 -3.05 -1.00 -5.09
C MET A 1 -3.36 -1.39 -3.65
N ILE A 2 -3.84 -2.62 -3.42
CA ILE A 2 -4.18 -3.12 -2.08
C ILE A 2 -3.39 -4.41 -1.85
N ILE A 3 -2.79 -4.56 -0.68
CA ILE A 3 -2.17 -5.81 -0.20
C ILE A 3 -2.95 -6.30 1.00
N LYS A 4 -3.41 -7.55 0.94
CA LYS A 4 -3.99 -8.26 2.09
C LYS A 4 -2.88 -8.93 2.89
N HIS A 5 -2.77 -8.58 4.17
CA HIS A 5 -1.80 -9.18 5.09
C HIS A 5 -2.43 -10.32 5.91
N SER A 6 -3.73 -10.19 6.18
CA SER A 6 -4.56 -11.19 6.88
C SER A 6 -6.04 -10.90 6.64
N ASP A 7 -6.94 -11.66 7.24
CA ASP A 7 -8.39 -11.38 7.18
C ASP A 7 -8.79 -10.06 7.84
N THR A 8 -7.93 -9.53 8.72
CA THR A 8 -8.21 -8.30 9.47
C THR A 8 -7.45 -7.10 8.93
N TYR A 9 -6.31 -7.28 8.27
CA TYR A 9 -5.43 -6.18 7.86
C TYR A 9 -5.19 -6.13 6.36
N VAL A 10 -5.33 -4.92 5.81
CA VAL A 10 -4.90 -4.58 4.45
C VAL A 10 -4.12 -3.26 4.46
N SER A 11 -3.21 -3.09 3.51
CA SER A 11 -2.56 -1.82 3.24
C SER A 11 -2.87 -1.35 1.82
N ALA A 12 -3.12 -0.06 1.65
CA ALA A 12 -3.37 0.56 0.35
C ALA A 12 -2.23 1.51 -0.04
N TYR A 13 -1.88 1.46 -1.33
CA TYR A 13 -0.85 2.28 -1.97
C TYR A 13 -1.47 3.00 -3.17
N GLY A 14 -1.55 4.33 -3.10
CA GLY A 14 -2.14 5.20 -4.11
C GLY A 14 -1.12 5.93 -4.98
N HIS A 15 -1.63 6.58 -6.03
CA HIS A 15 -0.86 7.40 -6.98
C HIS A 15 0.26 6.65 -7.75
N ASN A 16 0.16 5.33 -7.93
CA ASN A 16 1.18 4.57 -8.68
C ASN A 16 1.14 4.92 -10.18
N ARG A 17 2.32 5.02 -10.81
CA ARG A 17 2.45 5.10 -12.28
C ARG A 17 2.43 3.73 -12.96
N ARG A 18 2.91 2.70 -12.25
CA ARG A 18 2.98 1.33 -12.76
C ARG A 18 2.87 0.33 -11.61
N LEU A 19 2.13 -0.75 -11.83
CA LEU A 19 2.10 -1.91 -10.95
C LEU A 19 3.10 -2.95 -11.46
N LEU A 20 3.86 -3.55 -10.54
CA LEU A 20 4.86 -4.59 -10.84
C LEU A 20 4.40 -5.98 -10.39
N VAL A 21 3.24 -6.04 -9.75
CA VAL A 21 2.59 -7.27 -9.31
C VAL A 21 1.16 -7.34 -9.83
N ARG A 22 0.59 -8.53 -9.82
CA ARG A 22 -0.76 -8.83 -10.29
C ARG A 22 -1.68 -9.24 -9.15
N GLU A 23 -2.99 -9.21 -9.41
CA GLU A 23 -3.97 -9.70 -8.45
C GLU A 23 -3.72 -11.17 -8.08
N GLY A 24 -3.92 -11.52 -6.80
CA GLY A 24 -3.66 -12.85 -6.27
C GLY A 24 -2.17 -13.20 -6.08
N GLN A 25 -1.25 -12.36 -6.53
CA GLN A 25 0.19 -12.61 -6.36
C GLN A 25 0.61 -12.47 -4.89
N GLN A 26 1.26 -13.51 -4.35
CA GLN A 26 1.91 -13.42 -3.05
C GLN A 26 3.18 -12.58 -3.14
N VAL A 27 3.38 -11.70 -2.16
CA VAL A 27 4.53 -10.79 -2.09
C VAL A 27 5.17 -10.87 -0.71
N LYS A 28 6.47 -10.58 -0.64
CA LYS A 28 7.25 -10.60 0.61
C LYS A 28 7.57 -9.18 1.07
N VAL A 29 7.85 -9.02 2.36
CA VAL A 29 8.37 -7.75 2.91
C VAL A 29 9.65 -7.37 2.17
N GLY A 30 9.76 -6.09 1.78
CA GLY A 30 10.89 -5.56 1.01
C GLY A 30 10.79 -5.75 -0.52
N GLN A 31 9.83 -6.53 -1.01
CA GLN A 31 9.63 -6.69 -2.45
C GLN A 31 9.10 -5.39 -3.10
N THR A 32 9.68 -5.01 -4.24
CA THR A 32 9.14 -3.91 -5.05
C THR A 32 7.83 -4.33 -5.70
N ILE A 33 6.76 -3.58 -5.42
CA ILE A 33 5.40 -3.91 -5.86
C ILE A 33 4.81 -2.95 -6.91
N ALA A 34 5.31 -1.71 -6.93
CA ALA A 34 4.82 -0.65 -7.79
C ALA A 34 5.86 0.47 -7.89
N GLU A 35 5.70 1.31 -8.91
CA GLU A 35 6.46 2.54 -9.08
C GLU A 35 5.57 3.73 -8.72
N MET A 36 6.09 4.64 -7.87
CA MET A 36 5.37 5.87 -7.50
C MET A 36 5.15 6.77 -8.71
N GLY A 37 4.08 7.54 -8.66
CA GLY A 37 3.71 8.53 -9.68
C GLY A 37 2.80 9.60 -9.09
N SER A 38 2.05 10.25 -9.98
CA SER A 38 1.13 11.34 -9.65
C SER A 38 -0.31 11.08 -10.13
N THR A 39 -0.68 9.82 -10.38
CA THR A 39 -2.03 9.48 -10.86
C THR A 39 -3.10 9.99 -9.88
N GLY A 40 -3.96 10.90 -10.32
CA GLY A 40 -5.01 11.50 -9.47
C GLY A 40 -4.49 12.51 -8.44
N THR A 41 -3.32 13.11 -8.64
CA THR A 41 -2.76 14.15 -7.78
C THR A 41 -1.89 15.14 -8.57
N ASP A 42 -1.56 16.26 -7.93
CA ASP A 42 -0.72 17.35 -8.42
C ASP A 42 0.79 17.06 -8.57
N ARG A 43 1.34 16.13 -7.77
CA ARG A 43 2.79 15.81 -7.76
C ARG A 43 3.06 14.35 -7.47
N VAL A 44 4.28 13.89 -7.79
CA VAL A 44 4.71 12.53 -7.44
C VAL A 44 4.75 12.40 -5.92
N LYS A 45 3.90 11.53 -5.37
CA LYS A 45 3.81 11.29 -3.93
C LYS A 45 3.26 9.91 -3.64
N LEU A 46 3.57 9.38 -2.47
CA LEU A 46 2.96 8.17 -1.95
C LEU A 46 1.71 8.53 -1.15
N HIS A 47 0.59 7.90 -1.47
CA HIS A 47 -0.53 7.77 -0.55
C HIS A 47 -0.47 6.37 0.06
N PHE A 48 -0.35 6.29 1.39
CA PHE A 48 -0.25 5.05 2.13
C PHE A 48 -1.30 5.02 3.23
N GLU A 49 -2.05 3.92 3.31
CA GLU A 49 -3.10 3.72 4.30
C GLU A 49 -3.05 2.27 4.82
N ILE A 50 -3.38 2.09 6.09
CA ILE A 50 -3.66 0.78 6.67
C ILE A 50 -5.14 0.74 7.04
N ARG A 51 -5.82 -0.35 6.68
CA ARG A 51 -7.18 -0.62 7.12
C ARG A 51 -7.21 -1.85 8.00
N ARG A 52 -7.90 -1.73 9.13
CA ARG A 52 -8.25 -2.85 10.02
C ARG A 52 -9.76 -3.10 9.91
N GLN A 53 -10.16 -4.29 9.49
CA GLN A 53 -11.57 -4.66 9.28
C GLN A 53 -12.32 -3.64 8.41
N GLY A 54 -11.67 -3.22 7.32
CA GLY A 54 -12.24 -2.26 6.35
C GLY A 54 -12.17 -0.78 6.78
N LYS A 55 -11.86 -0.47 8.04
CA LYS A 55 -11.76 0.92 8.53
C LYS A 55 -10.32 1.43 8.48
N PRO A 56 -10.06 2.65 7.98
CA PRO A 56 -8.72 3.24 8.01
C PRO A 56 -8.28 3.48 9.46
N VAL A 57 -7.01 3.20 9.74
CA VAL A 57 -6.35 3.41 11.03
C VAL A 57 -5.04 4.17 10.83
N ASP A 58 -4.52 4.79 11.90
CA ASP A 58 -3.24 5.50 11.86
C ASP A 58 -2.10 4.53 11.48
N PRO A 59 -1.43 4.71 10.32
CA PRO A 59 -0.39 3.80 9.88
C PRO A 59 0.85 3.81 10.76
N LEU A 60 1.14 4.91 11.46
CA LEU A 60 2.34 5.05 12.28
C LEU A 60 2.39 4.04 13.44
N GLN A 61 1.25 3.50 13.85
CA GLN A 61 1.14 2.48 14.90
C GLN A 61 1.62 1.09 14.44
N PHE A 62 1.78 0.88 13.13
CA PHE A 62 2.10 -0.42 12.52
C PHE A 62 3.43 -0.42 11.76
N LEU A 63 4.05 0.75 11.60
CA LEU A 63 5.36 0.86 10.97
C LEU A 63 6.45 0.48 11.98
N PRO A 64 7.53 -0.20 11.54
CA PRO A 64 8.66 -0.46 12.40
C PRO A 64 9.24 0.87 12.92
N ARG A 65 9.69 0.86 14.18
CA ARG A 65 10.45 1.97 14.76
C ARG A 65 11.76 2.08 13.97
N ARG A 66 12.10 3.31 13.55
CA ARG A 66 13.34 3.61 12.82
C ARG A 66 14.54 3.60 13.76
#